data_AF-A0A847VFH3-F1
#
_entry.id   AF-A0A847VFH3-F1
#
_cell.length_a   1.000
_cell.length_b   1.000
_cell.length_c   1.000
_cell.angle_alpha   90.00
_cell.angle_beta   90.00
_cell.angle_gamma   90.00
#
_symmetry.space_group_name_H-M   'P 1'
#
loop_
_entity.id
_entity.type
_entity.pdbx_description
1 polymer ?
#
loop_
_entity_poly.entity_id
_entity_poly.type
_entity_poly.pdbx_seq_one_letter_code
_entity_poly.pdbx_strand_id
1 'polypeptide(L)'
;IASTIDAAALCKMADRGQITGALLDGPLALDNAISEVAARTKGINSGVAGQADILVVPDLESGNMLAKQLIYLGDAASAGIVLGARVPIVLTSRADARESRMASCTIARMLAHHYRTSPP
;
A
#
# COMPACT_ATOMS: atom_id res chain seq x y z
N ILE A 1 13.47 14.07 -8.34
CA ILE A 1 12.28 14.59 -7.61
C ILE A 1 12.39 14.17 -6.14
N ALA A 2 11.74 14.85 -5.19
CA ALA A 2 11.92 14.52 -3.76
C ALA A 2 11.54 13.06 -3.44
N SER A 3 10.40 12.62 -3.97
CA SER A 3 9.90 11.25 -3.80
C SER A 3 10.86 10.14 -4.24
N THR A 4 11.70 10.37 -5.25
CA THR A 4 12.71 9.39 -5.67
C THR A 4 13.82 9.20 -4.63
N ILE A 5 14.14 10.26 -3.88
CA ILE A 5 15.13 10.21 -2.80
C ILE A 5 14.54 9.52 -1.58
N ASP A 6 13.30 9.85 -1.22
CA ASP A 6 12.61 9.20 -0.09
C ASP A 6 12.45 7.70 -0.31
N ALA A 7 12.04 7.28 -1.51
CA ALA A 7 11.97 5.86 -1.88
C ALA A 7 13.32 5.15 -1.76
N ALA A 8 14.39 5.76 -2.29
CA ALA A 8 15.74 5.20 -2.19
C ALA A 8 16.22 5.10 -0.73
N ALA A 9 15.89 6.10 0.10
CA ALA A 9 16.22 6.10 1.52
C ALA A 9 15.51 4.97 2.27
N LEU A 10 14.21 4.77 2.04
CA LEU A 10 13.44 3.67 2.62
C LEU A 10 13.99 2.30 2.22
N CYS A 11 14.34 2.12 0.94
CA CYS A 11 14.98 0.88 0.48
C CYS A 11 16.33 0.67 1.18
N LYS A 12 17.12 1.74 1.35
CA LYS A 12 18.40 1.62 2.06
C LYS A 12 18.24 1.30 3.54
N MET A 13 17.17 1.77 4.17
CA MET A 13 16.82 1.42 5.55
C MET A 13 16.43 -0.05 5.67
N ALA A 14 15.73 -0.61 4.68
CA ALA A 14 15.42 -2.04 4.61
C ALA A 14 16.68 -2.89 4.42
N ASP A 15 17.59 -2.51 3.50
CA ASP A 15 18.90 -3.17 3.33
C ASP A 15 19.70 -3.23 4.63
N ARG A 16 19.57 -2.19 5.46
CA ARG A 16 20.26 -2.06 6.76
C ARG A 16 19.52 -2.77 7.91
N GLY A 17 18.38 -3.39 7.65
CA GLY A 17 17.55 -4.06 8.65
C GLY A 17 16.82 -3.12 9.61
N GLN A 18 16.72 -1.83 9.29
CA GLN A 18 15.95 -0.87 10.10
C GLN A 18 14.45 -1.01 9.83
N ILE A 19 14.09 -1.35 8.58
CA ILE A 19 12.76 -1.79 8.19
C ILE A 19 12.85 -3.29 7.97
N THR A 20 11.94 -4.05 8.59
CA THR A 20 11.92 -5.51 8.53
C THR A 20 10.49 -6.01 8.25
N GLY A 21 10.34 -7.29 7.91
CA GLY A 21 9.04 -7.90 7.67
C GLY A 21 8.49 -7.75 6.24
N ALA A 22 9.22 -7.10 5.34
CA ALA A 22 8.87 -6.99 3.92
C ALA A 22 10.11 -6.83 3.05
N LEU A 23 9.97 -7.17 1.76
CA LEU A 23 10.92 -6.79 0.71
C LEU A 23 10.51 -5.40 0.18
N LEU A 24 11.47 -4.47 0.14
CA LEU A 24 11.24 -3.11 -0.35
C LEU A 24 12.09 -2.86 -1.59
N ASP A 25 11.52 -2.16 -2.57
CA ASP A 25 12.25 -1.62 -3.71
C ASP A 25 11.61 -0.32 -4.20
N GLY A 26 12.42 0.54 -4.79
CA GLY A 26 12.07 1.91 -5.15
C GLY A 26 13.30 2.75 -5.47
N PRO A 27 13.12 3.85 -6.22
CA PRO A 27 11.86 4.33 -6.79
C PRO A 27 11.41 3.51 -8.00
N LEU A 28 10.13 3.12 -8.00
CA LEU A 28 9.47 2.45 -9.13
C LEU A 28 8.32 3.31 -9.62
N ALA A 29 8.22 3.46 -10.95
CA ALA A 29 6.99 3.94 -11.57
C ALA A 29 5.88 2.87 -11.40
N LEU A 30 4.61 3.30 -11.46
CA LEU A 30 3.47 2.41 -11.20
C LEU A 30 3.50 1.14 -12.07
N ASP A 31 3.71 1.30 -13.37
CA ASP A 31 3.77 0.19 -14.33
C ASP A 31 4.87 -0.83 -13.97
N ASN A 32 6.03 -0.34 -13.52
CA ASN A 32 7.13 -1.21 -13.08
C ASN A 32 6.82 -1.93 -11.77
N ALA A 33 5.96 -1.37 -10.92
CA ALA A 33 5.58 -1.99 -9.65
C ALA A 33 4.53 -3.10 -9.85
N ILE A 34 3.62 -2.96 -10.83
CA ILE A 34 2.45 -3.85 -10.98
C ILE A 34 2.45 -4.74 -12.24
N SER A 35 3.39 -4.56 -13.17
CA SER A 35 3.47 -5.36 -14.40
C SER A 35 4.85 -5.97 -14.59
N GLU A 36 4.93 -7.31 -14.49
CA GLU A 36 6.16 -8.06 -14.79
C GLU A 36 6.69 -7.76 -16.20
N VAL A 37 5.80 -7.59 -17.18
CA VAL A 37 6.19 -7.30 -18.57
C VAL A 37 6.88 -5.93 -18.66
N ALA A 38 6.34 -4.90 -18.01
CA ALA A 38 6.94 -3.58 -17.98
C ALA A 38 8.30 -3.58 -17.27
N ALA A 39 8.38 -4.25 -16.12
CA ALA A 39 9.61 -4.41 -15.35
C ALA A 39 10.71 -5.11 -16.17
N ARG A 40 10.40 -6.24 -16.81
CA ARG A 40 11.33 -7.00 -17.67
C ARG A 40 11.77 -6.18 -18.89
N THR A 41 10.83 -5.50 -19.54
CA THR A 41 11.12 -4.65 -20.73
C THR A 41 12.11 -3.53 -20.39
N LYS A 42 12.05 -2.99 -19.17
CA LYS A 42 12.96 -1.95 -18.69
C LYS A 42 14.21 -2.51 -17.97
N GLY A 43 14.38 -3.84 -17.94
CA GLY A 43 15.54 -4.50 -17.34
C GLY A 43 15.63 -4.36 -15.81
N ILE A 44 14.50 -4.19 -15.12
CA ILE A 44 14.45 -4.02 -13.66
C ILE A 44 14.52 -5.39 -13.00
N ASN A 45 15.64 -5.66 -12.33
CA ASN A 45 15.87 -6.91 -11.59
C ASN A 45 15.58 -6.70 -10.10
N SER A 46 14.38 -7.08 -9.68
CA SER A 46 13.91 -6.90 -8.31
C SER A 46 12.84 -7.93 -7.96
N GLY A 47 12.82 -8.38 -6.71
CA GLY A 47 11.75 -9.26 -6.20
C GLY A 47 10.42 -8.56 -5.96
N VAL A 48 10.38 -7.22 -6.04
CA VAL A 48 9.15 -6.41 -5.89
C VAL A 48 8.61 -5.98 -7.25
N ALA A 49 9.50 -5.70 -8.22
CA ALA A 49 9.09 -5.17 -9.51
C ALA A 49 8.15 -6.12 -10.26
N GLY A 50 7.03 -5.57 -10.72
CA GLY A 50 6.00 -6.25 -11.48
C GLY A 50 5.00 -7.06 -10.65
N GLN A 51 5.21 -7.17 -9.34
CA GLN A 51 4.45 -8.05 -8.44
C GLN A 51 4.29 -7.45 -7.03
N ALA A 52 4.29 -6.12 -6.91
CA ALA A 52 4.20 -5.47 -5.60
C ALA A 52 2.83 -5.70 -4.93
N ASP A 53 2.84 -6.20 -3.68
CA ASP A 53 1.64 -6.32 -2.85
C ASP A 53 1.19 -4.98 -2.24
N ILE A 54 2.15 -4.09 -1.95
CA ILE A 54 1.93 -2.80 -1.28
C ILE A 54 2.58 -1.69 -2.11
N LEU A 55 1.79 -0.66 -2.43
CA LEU A 55 2.26 0.56 -3.08
C LEU A 55 2.35 1.69 -2.05
N VAL A 56 3.56 2.17 -1.77
CA VAL A 56 3.78 3.38 -0.97
C VAL A 56 3.82 4.58 -1.91
N VAL A 57 2.81 5.43 -1.80
CA VAL A 57 2.67 6.64 -2.61
C VAL A 57 3.49 7.81 -2.05
N PRO A 58 3.88 8.79 -2.87
CA PRO A 58 4.74 9.89 -2.43
C PRO A 58 4.02 10.90 -1.51
N ASP A 59 2.71 11.05 -1.69
CA ASP A 59 1.89 12.04 -0.97
C ASP A 59 0.41 11.62 -0.97
N LEU A 60 -0.40 12.38 -0.22
CA LEU A 60 -1.83 12.13 -0.05
C LEU A 60 -2.60 12.31 -1.35
N GLU A 61 -2.27 13.33 -2.14
CA GLU A 61 -2.92 13.59 -3.42
C GLU A 61 -2.76 12.40 -4.36
N SER A 62 -1.53 11.90 -4.52
CA SER A 62 -1.20 10.74 -5.35
C SER A 62 -1.91 9.48 -4.88
N GLY A 63 -1.95 9.23 -3.56
CA GLY A 63 -2.68 8.11 -2.97
C GLY A 63 -4.17 8.14 -3.23
N ASN A 64 -4.79 9.30 -3.00
CA ASN A 64 -6.22 9.48 -3.23
C ASN A 64 -6.57 9.38 -4.72
N MET A 65 -5.73 9.90 -5.62
CA MET A 65 -5.90 9.72 -7.06
C MET A 65 -5.83 8.25 -7.46
N LEU A 66 -4.78 7.54 -7.01
CA LEU A 66 -4.59 6.11 -7.32
C LEU A 66 -5.78 5.27 -6.83
N ALA A 67 -6.18 5.44 -5.57
CA ALA A 67 -7.31 4.71 -5.00
C ALA A 67 -8.60 4.96 -5.79
N LYS A 68 -8.91 6.22 -6.14
CA LYS A 68 -10.09 6.55 -6.93
C LYS A 68 -10.03 6.01 -8.34
N GLN A 69 -8.87 6.01 -9.00
CA GLN A 69 -8.72 5.41 -10.31
C GLN A 69 -9.00 3.91 -10.27
N LEU A 70 -8.46 3.19 -9.28
CA LEU A 70 -8.74 1.76 -9.11
C LEU A 70 -10.23 1.50 -8.87
N ILE A 71 -10.89 2.29 -8.02
CA ILE A 71 -12.31 2.12 -7.70
C ILE A 71 -13.20 2.44 -8.92
N TYR A 72 -13.03 3.62 -9.53
CA TYR A 72 -13.97 4.12 -10.54
C TYR A 72 -13.65 3.69 -11.97
N LEU A 73 -12.38 3.43 -12.29
CA LEU A 73 -11.95 3.00 -13.63
C LEU A 73 -11.61 1.51 -13.67
N GLY A 74 -11.11 0.95 -12.56
CA GLY A 74 -10.73 -0.46 -12.45
C GLY A 74 -11.79 -1.35 -11.80
N ASP A 75 -12.94 -0.78 -11.41
CA ASP A 75 -14.02 -1.47 -10.68
C ASP A 75 -13.53 -2.22 -9.43
N ALA A 76 -12.48 -1.70 -8.78
CA ALA A 76 -11.88 -2.33 -7.64
C ALA A 76 -12.76 -2.18 -6.39
N ALA A 77 -12.93 -3.28 -5.66
CA ALA A 77 -13.44 -3.23 -4.30
C ALA A 77 -12.49 -2.42 -3.40
N SER A 78 -13.05 -1.70 -2.43
CA SER A 78 -12.29 -0.84 -1.52
C SER A 78 -12.56 -1.15 -0.06
N ALA A 79 -11.51 -1.06 0.75
CA ALA A 79 -11.57 -1.07 2.19
C ALA A 79 -10.49 -0.14 2.74
N GLY A 80 -10.76 0.53 3.85
CA GLY A 80 -9.89 1.54 4.43
C GLY A 80 -9.86 1.46 5.95
N ILE A 81 -8.65 1.53 6.51
CA ILE A 81 -8.40 1.50 7.94
C ILE A 81 -7.20 2.38 8.28
N VAL A 82 -7.25 3.04 9.43
CA VAL A 82 -6.14 3.81 9.99
C VAL A 82 -5.42 2.95 11.03
N LEU A 83 -4.10 2.88 10.87
CA LEU A 83 -3.16 2.12 11.71
C LEU A 83 -2.28 3.08 12.54
N GLY A 84 -1.57 2.53 13.54
CA GLY A 84 -0.64 3.29 14.39
C GLY A 84 -1.23 3.80 15.71
N ALA A 85 -2.57 3.76 15.86
CA ALA A 85 -3.22 3.93 17.16
C ALA A 85 -3.28 2.60 17.93
N ARG A 86 -3.63 2.65 19.23
CA ARG A 86 -3.79 1.44 20.06
C ARG A 86 -4.90 0.49 19.59
N VAL A 87 -5.84 1.01 18.81
CA VAL A 87 -6.96 0.25 18.24
C VAL A 87 -7.10 0.61 16.75
N PRO A 88 -7.56 -0.33 15.90
CA PRO A 88 -7.84 -0.01 14.50
C PRO A 88 -9.02 0.95 14.36
N ILE A 89 -8.91 1.95 13.49
CA ILE A 89 -9.95 2.98 13.29
C ILE A 89 -10.44 2.92 11.85
N VAL A 90 -11.75 2.77 11.66
CA VAL A 90 -12.37 2.82 10.33
C VAL A 90 -12.80 4.25 10.04
N LEU A 91 -12.30 4.81 8.94
CA LEU A 91 -12.75 6.10 8.40
C LEU A 91 -13.52 5.86 7.10
N THR A 92 -14.78 6.27 7.08
CA THR A 92 -15.64 6.13 5.90
C THR A 92 -15.71 7.42 5.11
N SER A 93 -15.69 7.33 3.79
CA SER A 93 -16.08 8.41 2.89
C SER A 93 -17.60 8.46 2.75
N ARG A 94 -18.14 9.66 2.56
CA ARG A 94 -19.57 9.86 2.24
C ARG A 94 -19.97 9.16 0.94
N ALA A 95 -19.03 8.98 0.02
CA ALA A 95 -19.25 8.35 -1.27
C ALA A 95 -19.11 6.82 -1.23
N ASP A 96 -18.74 6.23 -0.08
CA ASP A 96 -18.50 4.79 -0.01
C ASP A 96 -19.80 4.00 -0.16
N ALA A 97 -19.71 2.89 -0.89
CA ALA A 97 -20.77 1.89 -0.94
C ALA A 97 -20.89 1.16 0.41
N ARG A 98 -22.02 0.47 0.61
CA ARG A 98 -22.25 -0.33 1.82
C ARG A 98 -21.20 -1.44 1.94
N GLU A 99 -20.84 -2.04 0.82
CA GLU A 99 -19.87 -3.11 0.66
C GLU A 99 -18.49 -2.65 1.14
N SER A 100 -18.04 -1.46 0.73
CA SER A 100 -16.76 -0.90 1.17
C SER A 100 -16.71 -0.67 2.67
N ARG A 101 -17.79 -0.16 3.27
CA ARG A 101 -17.88 0.00 4.74
C ARG A 101 -17.82 -1.35 5.47
N MET A 102 -18.52 -2.37 4.95
CA MET A 102 -18.49 -3.71 5.51
C MET A 102 -17.11 -4.35 5.41
N ALA A 103 -16.42 -4.18 4.28
CA ALA A 103 -15.06 -4.67 4.08
C ALA A 103 -14.08 -4.01 5.07
N SER A 104 -14.15 -2.69 5.24
CA SER A 104 -13.36 -1.95 6.23
C SER A 104 -13.60 -2.46 7.66
N CYS A 105 -14.86 -2.65 8.06
CA CYS A 105 -15.20 -3.23 9.37
C CYS A 105 -14.66 -4.65 9.55
N THR A 106 -14.66 -5.44 8.49
CA THR A 106 -14.16 -6.83 8.51
C THR A 106 -12.66 -6.85 8.77
N ILE A 107 -11.88 -6.07 8.01
CA ILE A 107 -10.43 -5.95 8.22
C ILE A 107 -10.12 -5.40 9.61
N ALA A 108 -10.87 -4.40 10.09
CA ALA A 108 -10.70 -3.85 11.43
C ALA A 108 -10.94 -4.88 12.53
N ARG A 109 -11.97 -5.72 12.39
CA ARG A 109 -12.24 -6.81 13.33
C ARG A 109 -11.12 -7.85 13.32
N MET A 110 -10.64 -8.25 12.14
CA MET A 110 -9.55 -9.20 12.00
C MET A 110 -8.27 -8.68 12.68
N LEU A 111 -7.93 -7.42 12.45
CA LEU A 111 -6.77 -6.79 13.05
C LEU A 111 -6.92 -6.64 14.57
N ALA A 112 -8.10 -6.22 15.05
CA ALA A 112 -8.38 -6.14 16.49
C ALA A 112 -8.34 -7.52 17.18
N HIS A 113 -8.62 -8.61 16.46
CA HIS A 113 -8.42 -9.96 16.98
C HIS A 113 -6.93 -10.32 17.04
N HIS A 114 -6.17 -10.03 15.98
CA HIS A 114 -4.73 -10.25 15.93
C HIS A 114 -3.98 -9.51 17.06
N TYR A 115 -4.38 -8.27 17.35
CA TYR A 115 -3.77 -7.46 18.41
C TYR A 115 -3.94 -8.03 19.83
N ARG A 116 -4.80 -9.04 20.04
CA ARG A 116 -4.92 -9.72 21.34
C ARG A 116 -3.73 -10.64 21.62
N THR A 117 -3.12 -11.18 20.58
CA THR A 117 -1.95 -12.08 20.68
C THR A 117 -0.65 -11.38 20.29
N SER A 118 -0.76 -10.35 19.44
CA SER A 118 0.37 -9.59 18.90
C SER A 118 0.04 -8.10 18.97
N PRO A 119 0.15 -7.47 20.16
CA PRO A 119 -0.15 -6.04 20.30
C PRO A 119 0.71 -5.19 19.36
N PRO A 120 0.18 -4.04 18.89
CA PRO A 120 0.90 -3.11 18.03
C PRO A 120 2.12 -2.49 18.71
#